data_AF-A0A1A8QTL1-F1
#
_entry.id   AF-A0A1A8QTL1-F1
#
_cell.length_a   1.000
_cell.length_b   1.000
_cell.length_c   1.000
_cell.angle_alpha   90.00
_cell.angle_beta   90.00
_cell.angle_gamma   90.00
#
_symmetry.space_group_name_H-M   'P 1'
#
loop_
_entity.id
_entity.type
_entity.pdbx_description
1 polymer ?
#
loop_
_entity_poly.entity_id
_entity_poly.type
_entity_poly.pdbx_seq_one_letter_code
_entity_poly.pdbx_strand_id
1 'polypeptide(L)' 'KALLAASSEFFSNMFTTEDQKSTCRLDGMAAKMFAAVLEFIYSAQVSVEESAMEQLLAAAHLTEVSELVK' A
#
# COMPACT_ATOMS: atom_id res chain seq x y z
N LYS A 1 4.42 10.36 -3.21
CA LYS A 1 4.32 9.88 -4.61
C LYS A 1 5.56 9.07 -5.00
N ALA A 2 6.77 9.65 -5.02
CA ALA A 2 7.98 8.92 -5.46
C ALA A 2 8.27 7.64 -4.65
N LEU A 3 8.24 7.69 -3.31
CA LEU A 3 8.46 6.51 -2.48
C LEU A 3 7.37 5.44 -2.69
N LEU A 4 6.11 5.85 -2.72
CA LEU A 4 4.98 4.97 -3.03
C LEU A 4 5.14 4.31 -4.42
N ALA A 5 5.55 5.06 -5.45
CA ALA A 5 5.81 4.52 -6.79
C ALA A 5 6.98 3.53 -6.81
N ALA A 6 8.03 3.80 -6.02
CA ALA A 6 9.20 2.92 -5.94
C ALA A 6 8.89 1.61 -5.21
N SER A 7 7.99 1.65 -4.22
CA SER A 7 7.65 0.51 -3.38
C SER A 7 6.38 -0.24 -3.83
N SER A 8 5.61 0.31 -4.76
CA SER A 8 4.33 -0.27 -5.23
C SER A 8 4.09 0.03 -6.71
N GLU A 9 3.88 -1.03 -7.47
CA GLU A 9 3.60 -0.96 -8.91
C GLU A 9 2.23 -0.32 -9.18
N PHE A 10 1.22 -0.62 -8.37
CA PHE A 10 -0.07 0.06 -8.36
C PHE A 10 0.07 1.59 -8.30
N PHE A 11 0.84 2.11 -7.34
CA PHE A 11 1.04 3.54 -7.18
C PHE A 11 1.91 4.13 -8.30
N SER A 12 2.91 3.39 -8.78
CA SER A 12 3.73 3.79 -9.92
C SER A 12 2.89 4.03 -11.17
N ASN A 13 2.03 3.06 -11.51
CA ASN A 13 1.11 3.15 -12.63
C ASN A 13 0.11 4.29 -12.44
N MET A 14 -0.46 4.41 -11.24
CA MET A 14 -1.40 5.50 -10.93
C MET A 14 -0.78 6.90 -11.11
N PHE A 15 0.46 7.11 -10.70
CA PHE A 15 1.11 8.43 -10.78
C PHE A 15 1.64 8.78 -12.17
N THR A 16 1.84 7.80 -13.05
CA THR A 16 2.37 7.99 -14.41
C THR A 16 1.29 8.19 -15.47
N THR A 17 0.02 7.90 -15.17
CA THR A 17 -1.11 8.20 -16.08
C THR A 17 -1.31 9.69 -16.30
N GLU A 18 -1.61 10.10 -17.54
CA GLU A 18 -1.81 11.52 -17.91
C GLU A 18 -3.02 12.15 -17.19
N ASP A 19 -4.03 11.35 -16.87
CA ASP A 19 -5.15 11.71 -16.00
C ASP A 19 -4.78 11.53 -14.53
N GLN A 20 -3.80 12.30 -14.04
CA GLN A 20 -3.43 12.30 -12.63
C GLN A 20 -4.63 12.76 -11.77
N LYS A 21 -5.42 11.80 -11.32
CA LYS A 21 -6.51 12.06 -10.38
C LYS A 21 -5.90 12.54 -9.07
N SER A 22 -6.37 13.69 -8.59
CA SER A 22 -6.01 14.25 -7.28
C SER A 22 -6.46 13.35 -6.12
N THR A 23 -7.45 12.49 -6.35
CA THR A 23 -7.98 11.54 -5.37
C THR A 23 -8.08 10.14 -5.99
N CYS A 24 -7.52 9.14 -5.30
CA CYS A 24 -7.70 7.73 -5.64
C CYS A 24 -8.57 7.07 -4.57
N ARG A 25 -9.50 6.22 -5.03
CA ARG A 25 -10.34 5.41 -4.15
C ARG A 25 -9.85 3.97 -4.19
N LEU A 26 -9.57 3.42 -3.02
CA LEU A 26 -9.19 2.04 -2.81
C LEU A 26 -10.36 1.32 -2.13
N ASP A 27 -11.06 0.48 -2.87
CA ASP A 27 -12.15 -0.34 -2.36
C ASP A 27 -11.62 -1.71 -1.89
N GLY A 28 -12.29 -2.34 -0.93
CA GLY A 28 -11.90 -3.66 -0.42
C GLY A 28 -10.77 -3.66 0.60
N MET A 29 -10.31 -2.50 1.07
CA MET A 29 -9.26 -2.37 2.09
C MET A 29 -9.75 -1.57 3.29
N ALA A 30 -9.51 -2.11 4.49
CA ALA A 30 -9.75 -1.37 5.71
C ALA A 30 -8.73 -0.23 5.85
N ALA A 31 -9.18 0.96 6.25
CA ALA A 31 -8.31 2.13 6.40
C ALA A 31 -7.11 1.88 7.33
N LYS A 32 -7.31 1.09 8.39
CA LYS A 32 -6.23 0.68 9.32
C LYS A 32 -5.13 -0.14 8.64
N MET A 33 -5.49 -0.98 7.67
CA MET A 33 -4.52 -1.81 6.95
C MET A 33 -3.75 -0.99 5.94
N PHE A 34 -4.43 -0.05 5.27
CA PHE A 34 -3.75 0.90 4.40
C PHE A 34 -2.75 1.76 5.18
N ALA A 35 -3.13 2.23 6.37
CA ALA A 35 -2.22 2.97 7.25
C ALA A 35 -0.99 2.13 7.64
N ALA A 36 -1.16 0.85 7.95
CA ALA A 36 -0.07 -0.07 8.25
C ALA A 36 0.87 -0.28 7.04
N VAL A 37 0.33 -0.41 5.83
CA VAL A 37 1.13 -0.47 4.60
C VAL A 37 1.94 0.82 4.41
N LEU A 38 1.32 1.99 4.64
CA LEU A 38 2.04 3.27 4.56
C LEU A 38 3.12 3.37 5.63
N GLU A 39 2.85 2.94 6.86
CA GLU A 39 3.84 2.92 7.94
C GLU A 39 5.07 2.09 7.54
N PHE A 40 4.86 0.91 6.95
CA PHE A 40 5.94 0.09 6.42
C PHE A 40 6.72 0.80 5.32
N ILE A 41 6.05 1.39 4.33
CA ILE A 41 6.72 2.09 3.23
C ILE A 41 7.60 3.25 3.73
N TYR A 42 7.13 3.97 4.75
CA TYR A 42 7.82 5.17 5.25
C TYR A 42 8.83 4.91 6.36
N SER A 43 8.74 3.78 7.08
CA SER A 43 9.62 3.47 8.21
C SER A 43 10.39 2.16 8.06
N ALA A 44 10.14 1.39 6.98
CA ALA A 44 10.65 0.04 6.75
C ALA A 44 10.28 -0.99 7.83
N GLN A 45 9.34 -0.64 8.71
CA GLN A 45 8.84 -1.49 9.79
C GLN A 45 7.34 -1.23 9.99
N VAL A 46 6.63 -2.23 10.47
CA VAL A 46 5.21 -2.09 10.83
C VAL A 46 4.91 -3.06 11.94
N SER A 47 4.11 -2.64 12.92
CA SER A 47 3.67 -3.50 14.01
C SER A 47 2.17 -3.70 13.91
N VAL A 48 1.78 -4.95 13.61
CA VAL A 48 0.38 -5.36 13.60
C VAL A 48 0.20 -6.57 14.52
N GLU A 49 -1.01 -6.68 15.06
CA GLU A 49 -1.42 -7.90 15.75
C GLU A 49 -1.36 -9.10 14.78
N GLU A 50 -1.02 -10.28 15.29
CA GLU A 50 -0.99 -11.52 14.51
C GLU A 50 -2.33 -11.78 13.81
N SER A 51 -3.44 -11.46 14.49
CA SER A 51 -4.82 -11.54 13.97
C SER A 51 -5.07 -10.65 12.74
N ALA A 52 -4.27 -9.59 12.56
CA ALA A 52 -4.38 -8.63 11.48
C ALA A 52 -3.35 -8.87 10.37
N MET A 53 -2.45 -9.84 10.53
CA MET A 53 -1.38 -10.10 9.57
C MET A 53 -1.93 -10.53 8.20
N GLU A 54 -2.95 -11.40 8.16
CA GLU A 54 -3.60 -11.78 6.90
C GLU A 54 -4.27 -10.60 6.21
N GLN A 55 -4.88 -9.69 6.98
CA GLN A 55 -5.51 -8.48 6.44
C GLN A 55 -4.46 -7.50 5.88
N LEU A 56 -3.30 -7.43 6.53
CA LEU A 56 -2.17 -6.63 6.06
C LEU A 56 -1.58 -7.20 4.76
N LEU A 57 -1.41 -8.52 4.66
CA LEU A 57 -0.97 -9.17 3.43
C LEU A 57 -1.97 -8.96 2.30
N ALA A 58 -3.27 -9.09 2.56
CA ALA A 58 -4.31 -8.80 1.57
C ALA A 58 -4.26 -7.33 1.09
N ALA A 59 -4.00 -6.39 2.00
CA ALA A 59 -3.80 -4.98 1.67
C ALA A 59 -2.53 -4.73 0.85
N ALA A 60 -1.43 -5.41 1.18
CA ALA A 60 -0.18 -5.34 0.43
C ALA A 60 -0.33 -5.92 -0.98
N HIS A 61 -1.12 -6.98 -1.15
CA HIS A 61 -1.46 -7.54 -2.47
C HIS A 61 -2.29 -6.56 -3.29
N LEU A 62 -3.32 -5.94 -2.68
CA LEU A 62 -4.18 -4.96 -3.36
C LEU A 62 -3.40 -3.72 -3.81
N THR A 63 -2.39 -3.32 -3.03
CA THR A 63 -1.54 -2.17 -3.31
C THR A 63 -0.24 -2.55 -4.03
N GLU A 64 -0.05 -3.81 -4.40
CA GLU A 64 1.14 -4.33 -5.09
C GLU A 64 2.48 -3.94 -4.43
N VAL A 65 2.52 -3.94 -3.09
CA VAL A 65 3.74 -3.63 -2.33
C VAL A 65 4.58 -4.89 -2.17
N SER A 66 5.48 -5.15 -3.11
CA SER A 66 6.25 -6.40 -3.19
C SER A 66 7.11 -6.68 -1.96
N GLU A 67 7.57 -5.62 -1.28
CA GLU A 67 8.46 -5.73 -0.10
C GLU A 67 7.74 -6.16 1.18
N LEU A 68 6.41 -6.11 1.20
CA LEU A 68 5.58 -6.51 2.35
C LEU A 68 5.02 -7.95 2.16
N VAL A 69 5.20 -8.52 0.97
CA VAL A 69 4.66 -9.84 0.56
C VAL A 69 5.77 -10.90 0.46
N LYS A 70 7.04 -10.51 0.63
CA LYS A 70 8.20 -11.41 0.70
C LYS A 70 8.40 -11.93 2.13
#